data_AF-A0A0J6NSL5-F1
#
_entry.id   AF-A0A0J6NSL5-F1
#
_cell.length_a   1.000
_cell.length_b   1.000
_cell.length_c   1.000
_cell.angle_alpha   90.00
_cell.angle_beta   90.00
_cell.angle_gamma   90.00
#
_symmetry.space_group_name_H-M   'P 1'
#
loop_
_entity.id
_entity.type
_entity.pdbx_description
1 polymer ?
#
loop_
_entity_poly.entity_id
_entity_poly.type
_entity_poly.pdbx_seq_one_letter_code
_entity_poly.pdbx_strand_id
1 'polypeptide(L)'
;MDEIRIEFSGGKALLLVGSGLAFVAIGYFVWTGPDTGVSLIQRYGAGGAAMLFFGGCCLLGLRQWLQNPPALVFNALGLWDHSSQIAVGLIPWADIVGWEVSAVRGQKFLIVKVRTPETYLSKLGPVARLFSRFNFMCYGSPIAISSSALQASLDEVLALVERYHGRYGSAPAGWL
;
A
#
# COMPACT_ATOMS: atom_id res chain seq x y z
N MET A 1 23.26 14.81 -1.57
CA MET A 1 22.69 13.54 -2.09
C MET A 1 21.31 13.88 -2.59
N ASP A 2 21.01 13.67 -3.88
CA ASP A 2 19.67 13.91 -4.43
C ASP A 2 18.73 12.83 -3.89
N GLU A 3 17.89 13.21 -2.93
CA GLU A 3 16.80 12.40 -2.41
C GLU A 3 15.50 13.19 -2.53
N ILE A 4 14.49 12.58 -3.13
CA ILE A 4 13.14 13.15 -3.23
C ILE A 4 12.16 12.23 -2.51
N ARG A 5 11.31 12.81 -1.67
CA ARG A 5 10.30 12.10 -0.88
C ARG A 5 8.92 12.53 -1.32
N ILE A 6 8.02 11.56 -1.48
CA ILE A 6 6.60 11.78 -1.70
C ILE A 6 5.86 11.32 -0.45
N GLU A 7 5.07 12.21 0.12
CA GLU A 7 4.32 11.97 1.35
C GLU A 7 2.91 11.41 1.07
N PHE A 8 2.30 10.83 2.11
CA PHE A 8 0.90 10.42 2.10
C PHE A 8 -0.06 11.60 2.25
N SER A 9 -1.24 11.56 1.63
CA SER A 9 -2.26 12.58 1.87
C SER A 9 -2.88 12.42 3.26
N GLY A 10 -2.35 13.13 4.27
CA GLY A 10 -2.67 12.92 5.69
C GLY A 10 -4.16 12.99 6.05
N GLY A 11 -4.96 13.79 5.33
CA GLY A 11 -6.40 13.90 5.56
C GLY A 11 -7.18 12.60 5.32
N LYS A 12 -6.73 11.75 4.39
CA LYS A 12 -7.40 10.47 4.08
C LYS A 12 -7.16 9.44 5.18
N ALA A 13 -5.97 9.45 5.80
CA ALA A 13 -5.66 8.56 6.92
C ALA A 13 -6.53 8.86 8.13
N LEU A 14 -6.73 10.15 8.45
CA LEU A 14 -7.60 10.56 9.56
C LEU A 14 -9.07 10.17 9.32
N LEU A 15 -9.58 10.37 8.10
CA LEU A 15 -10.94 9.94 7.73
C LEU A 15 -11.11 8.41 7.87
N LEU A 16 -10.10 7.64 7.47
CA LEU A 16 -10.12 6.17 7.59
C LEU A 16 -10.17 5.73 9.06
N VAL A 17 -9.36 6.34 9.92
CA VAL A 17 -9.37 6.06 11.37
C VAL A 17 -10.73 6.44 11.97
N GLY A 18 -11.26 7.63 11.66
CA GLY A 18 -12.54 8.10 12.17
C GLY A 18 -13.72 7.21 11.75
N SER A 19 -13.78 6.82 10.48
CA SER A 19 -14.81 5.91 9.97
C SER A 19 -14.71 4.51 10.60
N GLY A 20 -13.49 3.97 10.75
CA GLY A 20 -13.29 2.69 11.42
C GLY A 20 -13.76 2.70 12.88
N LEU A 21 -13.50 3.78 13.63
CA LEU A 21 -14.00 3.93 15.00
C LEU A 21 -15.54 3.96 15.06
N ALA A 22 -16.19 4.62 14.10
CA ALA A 22 -17.64 4.60 13.99
C ALA A 22 -18.18 3.18 13.74
N PHE A 23 -17.55 2.40 12.85
CA PHE A 23 -17.94 1.01 12.62
C PHE A 23 -17.70 0.11 13.82
N VAL A 24 -16.63 0.33 14.60
CA VAL A 24 -16.41 -0.38 15.87
C VAL A 24 -17.53 -0.07 16.86
N ALA A 25 -17.94 1.20 16.98
CA ALA A 25 -19.05 1.59 17.85
C ALA A 25 -20.39 0.95 17.39
N ILE A 26 -20.69 0.97 16.10
CA ILE A 26 -21.87 0.29 15.53
C ILE A 26 -21.82 -1.21 15.82
N GLY A 27 -20.68 -1.86 15.59
CA GLY A 27 -20.48 -3.28 15.90
C GLY A 27 -20.72 -3.59 17.37
N TYR A 28 -20.23 -2.73 18.27
CA TYR A 28 -20.48 -2.83 19.71
C TYR A 28 -21.98 -2.69 20.04
N PHE A 29 -22.68 -1.69 19.46
CA PHE A 29 -24.12 -1.53 19.67
C PHE A 29 -24.93 -2.74 19.17
N VAL A 30 -24.56 -3.33 18.03
CA VAL A 30 -25.18 -4.57 17.53
C VAL A 30 -24.89 -5.72 18.50
N TRP A 31 -23.68 -5.79 19.05
CA TRP A 31 -23.31 -6.80 20.03
C TRP A 31 -24.10 -6.67 21.33
N THR A 32 -24.30 -5.47 21.87
CA THR A 32 -24.89 -5.24 23.21
C THR A 32 -26.36 -4.79 23.21
N GLY A 33 -26.96 -4.51 22.05
CA GLY A 33 -28.32 -3.97 21.93
C GLY A 33 -29.45 -4.89 22.41
N PRO A 34 -30.71 -4.43 22.40
CA PRO A 34 -31.85 -5.29 22.69
C PRO A 34 -31.97 -6.43 21.66
N ASP A 35 -32.57 -7.55 22.06
CA ASP A 35 -32.81 -8.66 21.13
C ASP A 35 -33.81 -8.24 20.05
N THR A 36 -33.38 -8.30 18.79
CA THR A 36 -34.17 -7.94 17.62
C THR A 36 -34.80 -9.16 16.95
N GLY A 37 -34.69 -10.35 17.55
CA GLY A 37 -35.22 -11.61 17.00
C GLY A 37 -34.31 -12.25 15.93
N VAL A 38 -33.11 -11.72 15.74
CA VAL A 38 -32.06 -12.35 14.93
C VAL A 38 -31.33 -13.43 15.73
N SER A 39 -30.81 -14.46 15.07
CA SER A 39 -30.10 -15.52 15.77
C SER A 39 -28.85 -15.01 16.51
N LEU A 40 -28.53 -15.60 17.66
CA LEU A 40 -27.36 -15.24 18.47
C LEU A 40 -26.05 -15.30 17.66
N ILE A 41 -25.93 -16.29 16.77
CA ILE A 41 -24.76 -16.45 15.88
C ILE A 41 -24.65 -15.26 14.91
N GLN A 42 -25.76 -14.83 14.31
CA GLN A 42 -25.75 -13.68 13.40
C GLN A 42 -25.39 -12.39 14.14
N ARG A 43 -25.94 -12.18 15.33
CA ARG A 43 -25.70 -10.97 16.12
C ARG A 43 -24.26 -10.86 16.60
N TYR A 44 -23.78 -11.86 17.36
CA TYR A 44 -22.42 -11.84 17.90
C TYR A 44 -21.38 -12.06 16.80
N GLY A 45 -21.69 -12.86 15.77
CA GLY A 45 -20.82 -13.05 14.62
C GLY A 45 -20.61 -11.75 13.82
N ALA A 46 -21.70 -11.06 13.45
CA ALA A 46 -21.59 -9.83 12.66
C ALA A 46 -20.96 -8.67 13.46
N GLY A 47 -21.40 -8.47 14.71
CA GLY A 47 -20.82 -7.44 15.59
C GLY A 47 -19.34 -7.68 15.84
N GLY A 48 -18.95 -8.93 16.12
CA GLY A 48 -17.58 -9.33 16.35
C GLY A 48 -16.69 -9.17 15.14
N ALA A 49 -17.15 -9.67 14.00
CA ALA A 49 -16.42 -9.56 12.75
C ALA A 49 -16.19 -8.09 12.38
N ALA A 50 -17.21 -7.23 12.55
CA ALA A 50 -17.07 -5.80 12.33
C ALA A 50 -16.04 -5.17 13.28
N MET A 51 -16.15 -5.40 14.59
CA MET A 51 -15.22 -4.84 15.57
C MET A 51 -13.77 -5.30 15.33
N LEU A 52 -13.56 -6.58 15.04
CA LEU A 52 -12.23 -7.13 14.76
C LEU A 52 -11.63 -6.54 13.48
N PHE A 53 -12.41 -6.51 12.40
CA PHE A 53 -11.95 -6.00 11.11
C PHE A 53 -11.67 -4.50 11.16
N PHE A 54 -12.66 -3.70 11.55
CA PHE A 54 -12.53 -2.23 11.58
C PHE A 54 -11.59 -1.76 12.69
N GLY A 55 -11.57 -2.45 13.84
CA GLY A 55 -10.59 -2.20 14.90
C GLY A 55 -9.16 -2.45 14.43
N GLY A 56 -8.93 -3.57 13.73
CA GLY A 56 -7.65 -3.85 13.09
C GLY A 56 -7.23 -2.77 12.09
N CYS A 57 -8.14 -2.34 11.22
CA CYS A 57 -7.89 -1.25 10.27
C CYS A 57 -7.55 0.08 10.98
N CYS A 58 -8.24 0.42 12.07
CA CYS A 58 -7.93 1.61 12.86
C CYS A 58 -6.52 1.55 13.45
N LEU A 59 -6.11 0.40 14.00
CA LEU A 59 -4.76 0.24 14.55
C LEU A 59 -3.68 0.41 13.49
N LEU A 60 -3.89 -0.15 12.29
CA LEU A 60 -2.96 0.01 11.17
C LEU A 60 -2.91 1.47 10.69
N GLY A 61 -4.06 2.12 10.53
CA GLY A 61 -4.15 3.53 10.14
C GLY A 61 -3.53 4.47 11.16
N LEU A 62 -3.73 4.21 12.45
CA LEU A 62 -3.13 4.98 13.54
C LEU A 62 -1.61 4.81 13.56
N ARG A 63 -1.11 3.57 13.39
CA ARG A 63 0.33 3.33 13.27
C ARG A 63 0.94 4.08 12.09
N GLN A 64 0.30 4.03 10.92
CA GLN A 64 0.73 4.78 9.73
C GLN A 64 0.81 6.29 10.02
N TRP A 65 -0.20 6.84 10.68
CA TRP A 65 -0.27 8.26 11.03
C TRP A 65 0.78 8.68 12.08
N LEU A 66 1.06 7.83 13.07
CA LEU A 66 2.09 8.10 14.08
C LEU A 66 3.50 7.99 13.52
N GLN A 67 3.76 7.01 12.64
CA GLN A 67 5.08 6.78 12.07
C GLN A 67 5.39 7.75 10.92
N ASN A 68 4.37 8.25 10.20
CA ASN A 68 4.48 9.10 9.01
C ASN A 68 5.70 8.77 8.11
N PRO A 69 5.92 7.49 7.72
CA PRO A 69 6.95 7.21 6.76
C PRO A 69 6.58 7.85 5.42
N PRO A 70 7.56 8.40 4.68
CA PRO A 70 7.33 8.86 3.32
C PRO A 70 6.80 7.70 2.47
N ALA A 71 5.78 7.96 1.66
CA ALA A 71 5.11 6.95 0.85
C ALA A 71 6.05 6.39 -0.22
N LEU A 72 6.81 7.27 -0.88
CA LEU A 72 7.85 6.89 -1.83
C LEU A 72 9.12 7.70 -1.54
N VAL A 73 10.27 7.05 -1.66
CA VAL A 73 11.58 7.74 -1.61
C VAL A 73 12.40 7.36 -2.83
N PHE A 74 12.87 8.38 -3.55
CA PHE A 74 13.75 8.27 -4.69
C PHE A 74 15.14 8.69 -4.27
N ASN A 75 16.11 7.79 -4.34
CA ASN A 75 17.52 8.10 -4.08
C ASN A 75 18.43 7.31 -5.02
N ALA A 76 19.74 7.40 -4.85
CA ALA A 76 20.71 6.73 -5.71
C ALA A 76 20.63 5.18 -5.63
N LEU A 77 20.15 4.61 -4.51
CA LEU A 77 20.05 3.16 -4.32
C LEU A 77 18.86 2.56 -5.10
N GLY A 78 17.74 3.26 -5.13
CA GLY A 78 16.51 2.75 -5.73
C GLY A 78 15.27 3.56 -5.42
N LEU A 79 14.14 2.97 -5.77
CA LEU A 79 12.80 3.40 -5.35
C LEU A 79 12.44 2.65 -4.07
N TRP A 80 12.27 3.37 -2.97
CA TRP A 80 11.67 2.82 -1.76
C TRP A 80 10.15 2.96 -1.84
N ASP A 81 9.46 1.82 -1.82
CA ASP A 81 8.02 1.76 -1.74
C ASP A 81 7.57 1.48 -0.29
N HIS A 82 6.90 2.45 0.32
CA HIS A 82 6.13 2.30 1.56
C HIS A 82 4.68 2.74 1.34
N SER A 83 4.22 2.82 0.10
CA SER A 83 2.94 3.44 -0.28
C SER A 83 1.71 2.62 0.15
N SER A 84 1.91 1.39 0.64
CA SER A 84 0.84 0.50 1.08
C SER A 84 1.31 -0.54 2.09
N GLN A 85 0.35 -1.23 2.72
CA GLN A 85 0.61 -2.34 3.64
C GLN A 85 1.22 -3.58 2.96
N ILE A 86 1.23 -3.63 1.63
CA ILE A 86 1.80 -4.71 0.82
C ILE A 86 3.05 -4.27 0.05
N ALA A 87 3.57 -3.09 0.36
CA ALA A 87 4.73 -2.52 -0.29
C ALA A 87 5.97 -3.43 -0.08
N VAL A 88 6.81 -3.50 -1.11
CA VAL A 88 7.95 -4.43 -1.14
C VAL A 88 9.23 -3.84 -0.55
N GLY A 89 9.23 -2.56 -0.18
CA GLY A 89 10.40 -1.83 0.31
C GLY A 89 11.28 -1.33 -0.84
N LEU A 90 12.61 -1.45 -0.68
CA LEU A 90 13.58 -1.01 -1.67
C LEU A 90 13.51 -1.83 -2.96
N ILE A 91 13.39 -1.12 -4.07
CA ILE A 91 13.47 -1.62 -5.45
C ILE A 91 14.69 -0.97 -6.11
N PRO A 92 15.82 -1.70 -6.25
CA PRO A 92 17.03 -1.16 -6.86
C PRO A 92 16.80 -0.75 -8.31
N TRP A 93 17.36 0.38 -8.75
CA TRP A 93 17.18 0.86 -10.13
C TRP A 93 17.64 -0.16 -11.19
N ALA A 94 18.72 -0.89 -10.90
CA ALA A 94 19.27 -1.93 -11.78
C ALA A 94 18.34 -3.14 -11.99
N ASP A 95 17.40 -3.36 -11.07
CA ASP A 95 16.42 -4.45 -11.16
C ASP A 95 15.13 -4.01 -11.87
N ILE A 96 14.90 -2.71 -12.03
CA ILE A 96 13.76 -2.16 -12.77
C ILE A 96 14.03 -2.28 -14.27
N VAL A 97 13.20 -3.08 -14.96
CA VAL A 97 13.29 -3.34 -16.40
C VAL A 97 12.26 -2.54 -17.22
N GLY A 98 11.33 -1.87 -16.55
CA GLY A 98 10.34 -1.00 -17.17
C GLY A 98 9.25 -0.59 -16.19
N TRP A 99 8.35 0.25 -16.64
CA TRP A 99 7.17 0.66 -15.90
C TRP A 99 6.01 0.93 -16.86
N GLU A 100 4.79 0.79 -16.37
CA GLU A 100 3.58 1.11 -17.11
C GLU A 100 2.53 1.69 -16.17
N VAL A 101 1.59 2.45 -16.75
CA VAL A 101 0.41 2.92 -16.04
C VAL A 101 -0.76 2.02 -16.37
N SER A 102 -1.37 1.44 -15.35
CA SER A 102 -2.61 0.68 -15.48
C SER A 102 -3.75 1.39 -14.79
N ALA A 103 -4.95 1.33 -15.35
CA ALA A 103 -6.16 1.89 -14.75
C ALA A 103 -7.22 0.80 -14.59
N VAL A 104 -7.65 0.56 -13.35
CA VAL A 104 -8.68 -0.43 -13.02
C VAL A 104 -9.76 0.25 -12.20
N ARG A 105 -11.00 0.21 -12.69
CA ARG A 105 -12.19 0.80 -12.03
C ARG A 105 -11.99 2.28 -11.64
N GLY A 106 -11.32 3.05 -12.50
CA GLY A 106 -11.03 4.48 -12.27
C GLY A 106 -9.84 4.77 -11.34
N GLN A 107 -9.23 3.75 -10.74
CA GLN A 107 -7.98 3.90 -9.99
C GLN A 107 -6.78 3.68 -10.90
N LYS A 108 -5.81 4.59 -10.85
CA LYS A 108 -4.56 4.47 -11.61
C LYS A 108 -3.45 3.88 -10.73
N PHE A 109 -2.62 3.03 -11.34
CA PHE A 109 -1.51 2.35 -10.71
C PHE A 109 -0.26 2.52 -11.57
N LEU A 110 0.86 2.80 -10.92
CA LEU A 110 2.19 2.61 -11.48
C LEU A 110 2.59 1.15 -11.27
N ILE A 111 2.73 0.41 -12.36
CA ILE A 111 3.23 -0.96 -12.33
C ILE A 111 4.73 -0.90 -12.61
N VAL A 112 5.55 -1.27 -11.63
CA VAL A 112 7.01 -1.30 -11.78
C VAL A 112 7.41 -2.72 -12.18
N LYS A 113 7.95 -2.90 -13.38
CA LYS A 113 8.42 -4.21 -13.87
C LYS A 113 9.84 -4.45 -13.36
N VAL A 114 10.05 -5.61 -12.74
CA VAL A 114 11.33 -6.00 -12.16
C VAL A 114 11.85 -7.29 -12.78
N ARG A 115 13.17 -7.43 -12.82
CA ARG A 115 13.82 -8.64 -13.36
C ARG A 115 13.59 -9.85 -12.46
N THR A 116 13.53 -9.64 -11.15
CA THR A 116 13.46 -10.73 -10.15
C THR A 116 12.21 -10.66 -9.25
N PRO A 117 10.99 -10.83 -9.81
CA PRO A 117 9.74 -10.69 -9.05
C PRO A 117 9.62 -11.63 -7.83
N GLU A 118 10.12 -12.86 -7.94
CA GLU A 118 10.10 -13.86 -6.86
C GLU A 118 10.91 -13.43 -5.63
N THR A 119 11.99 -12.66 -5.84
CA THR A 119 12.81 -12.11 -4.75
C THR A 119 12.00 -11.16 -3.87
N TYR A 120 11.06 -10.40 -4.44
CA TYR A 120 10.19 -9.52 -3.67
C TYR A 120 9.09 -10.32 -2.97
N LEU A 121 8.44 -11.26 -3.67
CA LEU A 121 7.38 -12.09 -3.09
C LEU A 121 7.86 -12.92 -1.89
N SER A 122 9.09 -13.43 -1.93
CA SER A 122 9.67 -14.24 -0.85
C SER A 122 9.96 -13.44 0.43
N LYS A 123 10.27 -12.14 0.31
CA LYS A 123 10.52 -11.24 1.45
C LYS A 123 9.24 -10.78 2.16
N LEU A 124 8.10 -10.85 1.47
CA LEU A 124 6.81 -10.45 2.02
C LEU A 124 6.25 -11.48 3.01
N GLY A 125 5.57 -10.99 4.04
CA GLY A 125 4.74 -11.82 4.92
C GLY A 125 3.55 -12.45 4.19
N PRO A 126 2.85 -13.43 4.80
CA PRO A 126 1.86 -14.26 4.10
C PRO A 126 0.74 -13.48 3.41
N VAL A 127 0.19 -12.47 4.10
CA VAL A 127 -0.91 -11.64 3.59
C VAL A 127 -0.43 -10.77 2.43
N ALA A 128 0.67 -10.02 2.62
CA ALA A 128 1.23 -9.18 1.56
C ALA A 128 1.64 -9.99 0.34
N ARG A 129 2.25 -11.17 0.53
CA ARG A 129 2.60 -12.09 -0.55
C ARG A 129 1.38 -12.54 -1.35
N LEU A 130 0.25 -12.85 -0.68
CA LEU A 130 -0.98 -13.25 -1.36
C LEU A 130 -1.49 -12.13 -2.27
N PHE A 131 -1.59 -10.90 -1.76
CA PHE A 131 -2.04 -9.75 -2.56
C PHE A 131 -1.06 -9.38 -3.68
N SER A 132 0.25 -9.41 -3.42
CA SER A 132 1.26 -9.17 -4.47
C SER A 132 1.26 -10.26 -5.55
N ARG A 133 0.87 -11.50 -5.24
CA ARG A 133 0.62 -12.53 -6.27
C ARG A 133 -0.58 -12.19 -7.14
N PHE A 134 -1.65 -11.65 -6.57
CA PHE A 134 -2.76 -11.11 -7.38
C PHE A 134 -2.32 -9.98 -8.28
N ASN A 135 -1.51 -9.03 -7.78
CA ASN A 135 -0.91 -7.99 -8.62
C ASN A 135 -0.09 -8.60 -9.75
N PHE A 136 0.71 -9.63 -9.48
CA PHE A 136 1.48 -10.32 -10.49
C PHE A 136 0.60 -10.97 -11.56
N MET A 137 -0.49 -11.63 -11.18
CA MET A 137 -1.43 -12.23 -12.13
C MET A 137 -2.14 -11.17 -12.99
N CYS A 138 -2.50 -10.03 -12.43
CA CYS A 138 -3.20 -8.96 -13.14
C CYS A 138 -2.29 -8.10 -14.01
N TYR A 139 -1.06 -7.85 -13.56
CA TYR A 139 -0.17 -6.83 -14.12
C TYR A 139 1.21 -7.38 -14.51
N GLY A 140 1.49 -8.67 -14.38
CA GLY A 140 2.81 -9.25 -14.67
C GLY A 140 3.93 -8.73 -13.76
N SER A 141 3.60 -8.05 -12.65
CA SER A 141 4.55 -7.60 -11.63
C SER A 141 3.92 -7.62 -10.24
N PRO A 142 4.66 -7.99 -9.18
CA PRO A 142 4.14 -7.92 -7.82
C PRO A 142 4.04 -6.47 -7.29
N ILE A 143 4.62 -5.50 -7.99
CA ILE A 143 4.74 -4.10 -7.55
C ILE A 143 3.75 -3.24 -8.32
N ALA A 144 2.65 -2.89 -7.65
CA ALA A 144 1.62 -2.00 -8.15
C ALA A 144 1.39 -0.87 -7.14
N ILE A 145 1.90 0.32 -7.47
CA ILE A 145 1.84 1.50 -6.61
C ILE A 145 0.60 2.31 -6.99
N SER A 146 -0.34 2.45 -6.05
CA SER A 146 -1.55 3.25 -6.29
C SER A 146 -1.27 4.74 -6.11
N SER A 147 -1.75 5.58 -7.02
CA SER A 147 -1.68 7.03 -6.85
C SER A 147 -2.69 7.58 -5.84
N SER A 148 -3.67 6.78 -5.42
CA SER A 148 -4.81 7.25 -4.62
C SER A 148 -4.43 7.73 -3.21
N ALA A 149 -3.33 7.22 -2.65
CA ALA A 149 -2.87 7.54 -1.30
C ALA A 149 -1.73 8.58 -1.26
N LEU A 150 -1.14 8.91 -2.41
CA LEU A 150 0.00 9.82 -2.53
C LEU A 150 -0.46 11.29 -2.53
N GLN A 151 0.39 12.20 -2.04
CA GLN A 151 0.19 13.64 -2.24
C GLN A 151 0.55 14.12 -3.65
N ALA A 152 1.34 13.33 -4.37
CA ALA A 152 1.74 13.62 -5.75
C ALA A 152 0.76 13.00 -6.75
N SER A 153 0.64 13.63 -7.92
CA SER A 153 -0.03 13.05 -9.06
C SER A 153 0.77 11.85 -9.61
N LEU A 154 0.09 10.94 -10.31
CA LEU A 154 0.78 9.81 -10.93
C LEU A 154 1.81 10.25 -11.98
N ASP A 155 1.52 11.35 -12.67
CA ASP A 155 2.40 11.91 -13.70
C ASP A 155 3.70 12.47 -13.09
N GLU A 156 3.62 13.09 -11.90
CA GLU A 156 4.80 13.51 -11.13
C GLU A 156 5.64 12.31 -10.67
N VAL A 157 4.98 11.24 -10.21
CA VAL A 157 5.67 10.00 -9.81
C VAL A 157 6.40 9.39 -11.01
N LEU A 158 5.76 9.33 -12.18
CA LEU A 158 6.36 8.83 -13.42
C LEU A 158 7.58 9.65 -13.85
N ALA A 159 7.46 10.97 -13.84
CA ALA A 159 8.57 11.86 -14.18
C ALA A 159 9.77 11.65 -13.24
N LEU A 160 9.52 11.37 -11.95
CA LEU A 160 10.57 11.03 -11.00
C LEU A 160 11.18 9.65 -11.26
N VAL A 161 10.38 8.63 -11.58
CA VAL A 161 10.88 7.31 -11.97
C VAL A 161 11.78 7.43 -13.20
N GLU A 162 11.33 8.11 -14.25
CA GLU A 162 12.09 8.34 -15.48
C GLU A 162 13.42 9.06 -15.21
N ARG A 163 13.37 10.16 -14.44
CA ARG A 163 14.55 10.96 -14.11
C ARG A 163 15.58 10.17 -13.31
N TYR A 164 15.16 9.42 -12.30
CA TYR A 164 16.09 8.66 -11.44
C TYR A 164 16.60 7.40 -12.14
N HIS A 165 15.74 6.69 -12.87
CA HIS A 165 16.16 5.52 -13.64
C HIS A 165 17.14 5.90 -14.76
N GLY A 166 16.91 7.02 -15.47
CA GLY A 166 17.86 7.54 -16.46
C GLY A 166 19.23 7.92 -15.87
N ARG A 167 19.28 8.29 -14.59
CA ARG A 167 20.52 8.67 -13.89
C ARG A 167 21.25 7.49 -13.25
N TYR A 168 20.53 6.52 -12.70
CA TYR A 168 21.09 5.45 -11.86
C TYR A 168 20.82 4.03 -12.38
N GLY A 169 19.90 3.83 -13.32
CA GLY A 169 19.49 2.52 -13.84
C GLY A 169 20.54 1.85 -14.74
N SER A 170 21.51 2.59 -15.27
CA SER A 170 22.63 2.07 -16.05
C SER A 170 23.88 1.76 -15.21
N ALA A 171 23.87 2.09 -13.92
CA ALA A 171 25.02 1.82 -13.05
C ALA A 171 25.07 0.31 -12.74
N PRO A 172 26.21 -0.38 -12.99
CA PRO A 172 26.34 -1.78 -12.63
C PRO A 172 26.13 -1.95 -11.12
N ALA A 173 25.40 -2.99 -10.75
CA ALA A 173 24.91 -3.29 -9.39
C ALA A 173 26.01 -3.59 -8.34
N GLY A 174 27.24 -3.09 -8.51
CA GLY A 174 28.44 -3.56 -7.81
C GLY A 174 29.24 -2.52 -7.03
N TRP A 175 28.81 -1.25 -6.92
CA TRP A 175 29.58 -0.26 -6.13
C TRP A 175 28.68 0.73 -5.39
N LEU A 176 28.08 0.29 -4.28
CA LEU A 176 27.78 1.09 -3.09
C LEU A 176 27.84 0.19 -1.86
#